data_AF-A0A9Q9I5R6-F1
#
_entry.id   AF-A0A9Q9I5R6-F1
#
_cell.length_a   1.000
_cell.length_b   1.000
_cell.length_c   1.000
_cell.angle_alpha   90.00
_cell.angle_beta   90.00
_cell.angle_gamma   90.00
#
_symmetry.space_group_name_H-M   'P 1'
#
loop_
_entity.id
_entity.type
_entity.pdbx_description
1 polymer ?
#
loop_
_entity_poly.entity_id
_entity_poly.type
_entity_poly.pdbx_seq_one_letter_code
_entity_poly.pdbx_strand_id
1 'polypeptide(L)' 'METLKEIEIVRPQIAEKLAEEALKVEVDAVVAFHDGDVRAAITTLLLDCHHLRLQLAFAERGMGCDMTRGRTQTVERA' A
#
# COMPACT_ATOMS: atom_id res chain seq x y z
N MET A 1 2.63 -35.31 -15.01
CA MET A 1 2.46 -33.84 -15.07
C MET A 1 1.54 -33.29 -13.96
N GLU A 2 1.08 -34.10 -13.00
CA GLU A 2 0.24 -33.61 -11.89
C GLU A 2 1.06 -33.08 -10.69
N THR A 3 2.24 -33.64 -10.44
CA THR A 3 3.09 -33.26 -9.29
C THR A 3 3.72 -31.86 -9.39
N LEU A 4 3.93 -31.34 -10.60
CA LEU A 4 4.47 -30.00 -10.80
C LEU A 4 3.44 -28.91 -10.51
N LYS A 5 2.16 -29.19 -10.79
CA LYS A 5 1.05 -28.25 -10.56
C LYS A 5 0.76 -28.09 -9.06
N GLU A 6 0.90 -29.16 -8.28
CA GLU A 6 0.77 -29.11 -6.83
C GLU A 6 1.92 -28.32 -6.17
N ILE A 7 3.17 -28.51 -6.62
CA ILE A 7 4.34 -27.78 -6.07
C ILE A 7 4.27 -26.27 -6.36
N GLU A 8 3.71 -25.89 -7.52
CA GLU A 8 3.55 -24.47 -7.90
C GLU A 8 2.41 -23.80 -7.15
N ILE A 9 1.37 -24.53 -6.73
CA ILE A 9 0.24 -24.04 -5.92
C ILE A 9 0.57 -24.00 -4.42
N VAL A 10 1.41 -24.92 -3.93
CA VAL A 10 1.81 -24.96 -2.50
C VAL A 10 2.79 -23.85 -2.14
N ARG A 11 3.67 -23.43 -3.07
CA ARG A 11 4.61 -22.32 -2.85
C ARG A 11 3.96 -20.97 -2.51
N PRO A 12 2.90 -20.50 -3.19
CA PRO A 12 2.20 -19.28 -2.80
C PRO A 12 1.45 -19.44 -1.48
N GLN A 13 0.87 -20.61 -1.19
CA GLN A 13 0.13 -20.84 0.07
C GLN A 13 1.02 -20.82 1.31
N ILE A 14 2.24 -21.37 1.24
CA ILE A 14 3.19 -21.32 2.37
C ILE A 14 3.66 -19.88 2.63
N ALA A 15 3.92 -19.12 1.56
CA ALA A 15 4.31 -17.72 1.67
C ALA A 15 3.16 -16.85 2.23
N GLU A 16 1.94 -17.09 1.77
CA GLU A 16 0.73 -16.41 2.25
C GLU A 16 0.44 -16.76 3.71
N LYS A 17 0.56 -18.02 4.11
CA LYS A 17 0.38 -18.47 5.50
C LYS A 17 1.47 -17.91 6.43
N LEU A 18 2.71 -17.78 5.96
CA LEU A 18 3.78 -17.15 6.71
C LEU A 18 3.57 -15.63 6.86
N ALA A 19 3.10 -14.97 5.80
CA ALA A 19 2.75 -13.56 5.82
C ALA A 19 1.56 -13.28 6.76
N GLU A 20 0.54 -14.15 6.74
CA GLU A 20 -0.59 -14.10 7.66
C GLU A 20 -0.13 -14.22 9.12
N GLU A 21 0.75 -15.18 9.41
CA GLU A 21 1.31 -15.35 10.76
C GLU A 21 2.14 -14.13 11.19
N ALA A 22 2.91 -13.54 10.28
CA ALA A 22 3.69 -12.34 10.55
C ALA A 22 2.80 -11.11 10.81
N LEU A 23 1.71 -10.97 10.06
CA LEU A 23 0.76 -9.86 10.18
C LEU A 23 -0.21 -10.02 11.36
N LYS A 24 -0.29 -11.22 11.96
CA LYS A 24 -1.24 -11.52 13.02
C LYS A 24 -1.16 -10.55 14.21
N VAL A 25 0.05 -10.18 14.62
CA VAL A 25 0.29 -9.21 15.70
C VAL A 25 -0.21 -7.81 15.32
N GLU A 26 -0.01 -7.41 14.06
CA GLU A 26 -0.46 -6.10 13.56
C GLU A 26 -1.98 -6.04 13.43
N VAL A 27 -2.61 -7.13 12.95
CA VAL A 27 -4.07 -7.26 12.90
C VAL A 27 -4.65 -7.17 14.31
N ASP A 28 -4.08 -7.91 15.27
CA ASP A 28 -4.53 -7.87 16.67
C ASP A 28 -4.37 -6.46 17.27
N ALA A 29 -3.29 -5.74 16.95
CA ALA A 29 -3.08 -4.36 17.39
C ALA A 29 -4.10 -3.38 16.79
N VAL A 30 -4.40 -3.49 15.50
CA VAL A 30 -5.40 -2.64 14.84
C VAL A 30 -6.80 -2.91 15.39
N VAL A 31 -7.16 -4.18 15.61
CA VAL A 31 -8.46 -4.53 16.21
C VAL A 31 -8.55 -4.01 17.65
N ALA A 32 -7.48 -4.09 18.43
CA ALA A 32 -7.43 -3.54 19.79
C ALA A 32 -7.57 -2.00 19.81
N PHE A 33 -6.98 -1.29 18.85
CA PHE A 33 -7.14 0.16 18.70
C PHE A 33 -8.60 0.59 18.50
N HIS A 34 -9.42 -0.28 17.90
CA HIS A 34 -10.85 -0.08 17.67
C HIS A 34 -11.72 -0.74 18.75
N ASP A 35 -11.21 -1.02 19.95
CA ASP A 35 -11.94 -1.66 21.06
C ASP A 35 -12.59 -3.01 20.66
N GLY A 36 -11.97 -3.73 19.72
CA GLY A 36 -12.52 -4.98 19.19
C GLY A 36 -13.57 -4.81 18.08
N ASP A 37 -13.91 -3.58 17.67
CA ASP A 37 -14.80 -3.35 16.53
C ASP A 37 -14.07 -3.57 15.20
N VAL A 38 -14.14 -4.82 14.73
CA VAL A 38 -13.56 -5.26 13.45
C VAL A 38 -14.14 -4.49 12.27
N ARG A 39 -15.40 -4.06 12.30
CA ARG A 39 -15.99 -3.29 11.19
C ARG A 39 -15.41 -1.89 11.13
N ALA A 40 -15.19 -1.23 12.27
CA ALA A 40 -14.53 0.06 12.33
C ALA A 40 -13.07 -0.03 11.85
N ALA A 41 -12.34 -1.07 12.25
CA ALA A 41 -10.98 -1.34 11.79
C ALA A 41 -10.89 -1.51 10.27
N ILE A 42 -11.71 -2.40 9.70
CA ILE A 42 -11.73 -2.63 8.25
C ILE A 42 -12.15 -1.35 7.50
N THR A 43 -13.14 -0.61 8.00
CA THR A 43 -13.59 0.64 7.38
C THR A 43 -12.45 1.65 7.29
N THR A 44 -11.66 1.79 8.37
CA THR A 44 -10.50 2.69 8.41
C THR A 44 -9.44 2.27 7.39
N LEU A 45 -9.07 0.98 7.35
CA LEU A 45 -8.09 0.47 6.38
C LEU A 45 -8.53 0.68 4.93
N LEU A 46 -9.81 0.51 4.63
CA LEU A 46 -10.36 0.76 3.30
C LEU A 46 -10.29 2.25 2.91
N LEU A 47 -10.56 3.15 3.86
CA LEU A 47 -10.41 4.59 3.66
C LEU A 47 -8.95 4.98 3.41
N ASP A 48 -8.02 4.43 4.19
CA ASP A 48 -6.58 4.66 4.00
C ASP A 48 -6.12 4.17 2.64
N CYS A 49 -6.53 2.96 2.23
CA CYS A 49 -6.24 2.42 0.90
C CYS A 49 -6.80 3.31 -0.22
N HIS A 50 -8.02 3.81 -0.06
CA HIS A 50 -8.61 4.76 -1.01
C HIS A 50 -7.78 6.05 -1.10
N HIS A 51 -7.36 6.59 0.05
CA HIS A 51 -6.54 7.79 0.11
C HIS A 51 -5.16 7.58 -0.53
N LEU A 52 -4.50 6.44 -0.29
CA LEU A 52 -3.22 6.09 -0.91
C LEU A 52 -3.32 5.97 -2.43
N ARG A 53 -4.38 5.35 -2.95
CA ARG A 53 -4.64 5.29 -4.40
C ARG A 53 -4.84 6.69 -4.98
N LEU A 54 -5.54 7.55 -4.26
CA LEU A 54 -5.74 8.94 -4.67
C LEU A 54 -4.41 9.72 -4.66
N GLN A 55 -3.57 9.55 -3.63
CA GLN A 55 -2.23 10.16 -3.57
C GLN A 55 -1.35 9.70 -4.74
N LEU A 56 -1.37 8.40 -5.06
CA LEU A 56 -0.61 7.87 -6.19
C LEU A 56 -1.11 8.45 -7.53
N ALA A 57 -2.42 8.51 -7.74
CA ALA A 57 -2.99 9.13 -8.93
C ALA A 57 -2.63 10.61 -9.07
N PHE A 58 -2.53 11.35 -7.96
CA PHE A 58 -2.05 12.72 -7.95
C PHE A 58 -0.55 12.83 -8.23
N ALA A 59 0.27 11.96 -7.64
CA ALA A 59 1.70 11.92 -7.89
C ALA A 59 2.01 11.61 -9.36
N GLU A 60 1.34 10.61 -9.95
CA GLU A 60 1.48 10.24 -11.35
C GLU A 60 1.05 11.39 -12.30
N ARG A 61 -0.04 12.10 -11.98
CA ARG A 61 -0.47 13.29 -12.75
C ARG A 61 0.44 14.50 -12.55
N GLY A 62 1.00 14.67 -11.35
CA GLY A 62 1.96 15.73 -11.04
C GLY A 62 3.31 15.54 -11.73
N MET A 63 3.72 14.29 -11.97
CA MET A 63 4.91 13.96 -12.77
C MET A 63 4.69 14.17 -14.28
N GLY A 64 3.44 14.27 -14.75
CA GLY A 64 3.07 14.53 -16.14
C GLY A 64 2.78 16.00 -16.51
N CYS A 65 2.69 16.91 -15.53
CA CYS A 65 2.39 18.33 -15.77
C CYS A 65 3.58 19.21 -15.36
N ASP A 66 4.47 19.50 -16.31
CA ASP A 66 5.35 20.66 -16.30
C ASP A 66 6.09 21.01 -14.98
N MET A 67 7.03 20.16 -14.56
CA MET A 67 8.28 20.69 -13.95
C MET A 67 9.12 21.49 -14.97
N THR A 68 8.67 21.54 -16.23
CA THR A 68 9.15 22.37 -17.35
C THR A 68 8.55 23.78 -17.43
N ARG A 69 7.86 24.28 -16.39
CA ARG A 69 7.61 25.73 -16.28
C ARG A 69 8.76 26.44 -15.58
N GLY A 70 9.73 26.82 -16.44
CA GLY A 70 10.92 27.62 -16.21
C GLY A 70 11.07 28.29 -14.85
N ARG A 71 11.92 27.71 -14.01
CA ARG A 71 12.63 28.48 -12.98
C ARG A 71 13.84 29.13 -13.64
N THR A 72 13.62 30.19 -14.41
CA THR A 72 14.71 31.13 -14.75
C THR A 72 15.11 31.85 -13.47
N GLN A 73 16.04 31.27 -12.73
CA GLN A 73 16.79 31.99 -11.72
C GLN A 73 17.80 32.88 -12.45
N THR A 74 17.38 34.09 -12.84
CA THR A 74 18.35 35.16 -13.10
C THR A 74 18.87 35.60 -11.74
N VAL A 75 19.90 34.92 -11.26
CA VAL A 75 20.73 35.45 -10.18
C VAL A 75 21.60 36.54 -10.80
N GLU A 76 21.05 37.75 -10.87
CA GLU A 76 21.86 38.96 -11.01
C GLU A 76 22.56 39.16 -9.66
N ARG A 77 23.87 38.86 -9.63
CA ARG A 77 24.72 39.27 -8.51
C ARG A 77 25.21 40.68 -8.81
N ALA A 78 24.81 41.62 -7.96
CA ALA A 78 25.43 42.94 -7.82
C ALA A 78 26.76 42.84 -7.06
#